data_AF-A0A8K0WKL7-F1
#
_entry.id   AF-A0A8K0WKL7-F1
#
_cell.length_a   1.000
_cell.length_b   1.000
_cell.length_c   1.000
_cell.angle_alpha   90.00
_cell.angle_beta   90.00
_cell.angle_gamma   90.00
#
_symmetry.space_group_name_H-M   'P 1'
#
loop_
_entity.id
_entity.type
_entity.pdbx_description
1 polymer ?
#
loop_
_entity_poly.entity_id
_entity_poly.type
_entity_poly.pdbx_seq_one_letter_code
_entity_poly.pdbx_strand_id
1 'polypeptide(L)'
;MKSILAFTLLAAPLAQAHYIFTQLIHNGRAVGGDYTYVRKNNNEYNPSFTSEVVGSSILRCNKGAQPGNTQTYTAAPGDRLALKLWYNEFIEHPGPGFVYMSKAPGSVNSYDGSGDWFKVYESGLCGSNPGRDADWCTWQKDRIEFTIPQGTPPGEYLVRWEHIGLHEGHVGKAQFYMECAQIKITGNGNGQPGPLVKIPGVYSANDPGIAYNKWGTNLKPYVMPGPAVWRGGSSGGGGNDGGSGGGGGGGGGGGATAPLYGQCGGQGWTGPTLCAQGTCKASNEWYSHRLEEVRATASLGAYDIIDLLHFVNSRHHCQAESINPHDAKPRRVLTATMSHTSLMKGAPYPTRMSYSIGRGEQGVLTFEPYKSELLPLWRFRTLAAAQQSAADLWEKFEAFDKDEDFVGMDMTRKFIQMGYTRSKRYANHAGGRKYKRRTREVLPLSSDHAGKREKEAASQVFLKTWERCRAHEGYQARRAAFLKEQREWQKKQDTSDTSPKSNDKRVKFG
;
A
#
# COMPACT_ATOMS: atom_id res chain seq x y z
N MET A 1 1.33 -50.35 -25.12
CA MET A 1 2.16 -49.89 -23.98
C MET A 1 1.33 -48.93 -23.14
N LYS A 2 1.04 -49.30 -21.89
CA LYS A 2 0.23 -48.53 -20.94
C LYS A 2 1.05 -47.31 -20.49
N SER A 3 0.64 -46.09 -20.87
CA SER A 3 1.24 -44.87 -20.33
C SER A 3 0.32 -44.30 -19.27
N ILE A 4 0.70 -44.53 -18.01
CA ILE A 4 0.11 -43.95 -16.81
C ILE A 4 0.58 -42.49 -16.75
N LEU A 5 -0.30 -41.55 -17.10
CA LEU A 5 -0.03 -40.12 -16.97
C LEU A 5 -0.48 -39.66 -15.58
N ALA A 6 0.52 -39.40 -14.72
CA ALA A 6 0.35 -38.88 -13.38
C ALA A 6 -0.36 -37.52 -13.40
N PHE A 7 -1.58 -37.49 -12.84
CA PHE A 7 -2.35 -36.28 -12.59
C PHE A 7 -1.61 -35.40 -11.57
N THR A 8 -0.95 -34.34 -12.04
CA THR A 8 -0.50 -33.24 -11.17
C THR A 8 -1.60 -32.19 -11.15
N LEU A 9 -2.45 -32.23 -10.12
CA LEU A 9 -3.44 -31.18 -9.81
C LEU A 9 -2.71 -29.86 -9.58
N LEU A 10 -2.75 -28.94 -10.55
CA LEU A 10 -2.43 -27.53 -10.32
C LEU A 10 -3.72 -26.72 -10.24
N ALA A 11 -4.08 -26.36 -9.02
CA ALA A 11 -5.14 -25.41 -8.67
C ALA A 11 -4.79 -23.98 -9.11
N ALA A 12 -5.71 -23.27 -9.80
CA ALA A 12 -5.59 -21.83 -10.10
C ALA A 12 -6.94 -21.08 -9.89
N PRO A 13 -6.93 -19.80 -9.47
CA PRO A 13 -7.88 -19.22 -8.52
C PRO A 13 -9.08 -18.50 -9.16
N LEU A 14 -10.14 -18.33 -8.36
CA LEU A 14 -11.33 -17.52 -8.64
C LEU A 14 -10.96 -16.03 -8.51
N ALA A 15 -11.46 -15.16 -9.40
CA ALA A 15 -11.40 -13.72 -9.19
C ALA A 15 -12.51 -13.35 -8.20
N GLN A 16 -12.13 -13.21 -6.93
CA GLN A 16 -12.96 -12.77 -5.83
C GLN A 16 -12.34 -11.45 -5.36
N ALA A 17 -13.09 -10.35 -5.45
CA ALA A 17 -12.64 -9.01 -5.04
C ALA A 17 -12.63 -8.83 -3.50
N HIS A 18 -12.81 -9.93 -2.74
CA HIS A 18 -12.68 -9.93 -1.30
C HIS A 18 -11.21 -10.08 -0.93
N TYR A 19 -10.80 -9.39 0.11
CA TYR A 19 -9.41 -9.28 0.51
C TYR A 19 -9.31 -9.29 2.03
N ILE A 20 -8.08 -9.37 2.55
CA ILE A 20 -7.84 -9.41 3.99
C ILE A 20 -6.53 -8.73 4.36
N PHE A 21 -6.52 -7.98 5.46
CA PHE A 21 -5.34 -7.32 5.99
C PHE A 21 -4.54 -8.27 6.90
N THR A 22 -3.37 -8.73 6.45
CA THR A 22 -2.59 -9.77 7.17
C THR A 22 -1.20 -9.33 7.59
N GLN A 23 -0.62 -8.34 6.90
CA GLN A 23 0.78 -7.98 7.05
C GLN A 23 0.95 -6.57 7.61
N LEU A 24 1.65 -6.47 8.75
CA LEU A 24 2.01 -5.18 9.33
C LEU A 24 3.17 -4.55 8.54
N ILE A 25 3.03 -3.26 8.26
CA ILE A 25 4.04 -2.41 7.65
C ILE A 25 4.42 -1.34 8.66
N HIS A 26 5.73 -1.13 8.89
CA HIS A 26 6.28 -0.02 9.65
C HIS A 26 7.18 0.81 8.73
N ASN A 27 6.86 2.11 8.57
CA ASN A 27 7.63 3.09 7.81
C ASN A 27 7.93 2.59 6.38
N GLY A 28 6.88 2.08 5.72
CA GLY A 28 6.92 1.56 4.35
C GLY A 28 7.47 0.13 4.21
N ARG A 29 7.97 -0.50 5.28
CA ARG A 29 8.58 -1.85 5.23
C ARG A 29 7.72 -2.88 5.95
N ALA A 30 7.58 -4.07 5.37
CA ALA A 30 6.93 -5.18 6.04
C ALA A 30 7.73 -5.62 7.28
N VAL A 31 7.03 -5.86 8.38
CA VAL A 31 7.61 -6.33 9.63
C VAL A 31 6.92 -7.63 10.03
N GLY A 32 7.72 -8.70 10.09
CA GLY A 32 7.19 -10.07 10.18
C GLY A 32 6.50 -10.55 8.89
N GLY A 33 5.97 -11.76 8.96
CA GLY A 33 5.11 -12.35 7.93
C GLY A 33 3.63 -12.13 8.23
N ASP A 34 2.76 -12.69 7.37
CA ASP A 34 1.31 -12.69 7.57
C ASP A 34 0.94 -13.19 8.97
N TYR A 35 0.06 -12.46 9.65
CA TYR A 35 -0.46 -12.76 11.00
C TYR A 35 0.61 -12.84 12.11
N THR A 36 1.84 -12.38 11.89
CA THR A 36 2.86 -12.33 12.97
C THR A 36 2.40 -11.44 14.12
N TYR A 37 1.88 -10.26 13.76
CA TYR A 37 1.43 -9.22 14.70
C TYR A 37 -0.08 -8.94 14.58
N VAL A 38 -0.78 -9.64 13.69
CA VAL A 38 -2.20 -9.47 13.39
C VAL A 38 -2.95 -10.71 13.86
N ARG A 39 -4.04 -10.54 14.61
CA ARG A 39 -4.86 -11.65 15.07
C ARG A 39 -5.50 -12.35 13.90
N LYS A 40 -5.29 -13.67 13.84
CA LYS A 40 -5.79 -14.50 12.74
C LYS A 40 -7.29 -14.75 12.89
N ASN A 41 -8.03 -14.36 11.85
CA ASN A 41 -9.43 -14.66 11.65
C ASN A 41 -9.62 -16.04 10.99
N ASN A 42 -10.87 -16.53 10.92
CA ASN A 42 -11.20 -17.84 10.33
C ASN A 42 -12.19 -17.80 9.16
N ASN A 43 -12.70 -16.62 8.78
CA ASN A 43 -13.51 -16.40 7.57
C ASN A 43 -12.67 -16.18 6.30
N GLU A 44 -11.36 -16.45 6.38
CA GLU A 44 -10.39 -16.27 5.30
C GLU A 44 -10.44 -14.83 4.75
N TYR A 45 -10.52 -14.67 3.43
CA TYR A 45 -10.60 -13.39 2.74
C TYR A 45 -12.04 -12.89 2.57
N ASN A 46 -13.05 -13.56 3.15
CA ASN A 46 -14.44 -13.12 3.01
C ASN A 46 -14.76 -11.97 3.97
N PRO A 47 -15.59 -10.99 3.55
CA PRO A 47 -16.07 -9.96 4.45
C PRO A 47 -16.97 -10.55 5.54
N SER A 48 -17.15 -9.79 6.61
CA SER A 48 -18.32 -9.95 7.48
C SER A 48 -19.41 -8.97 7.07
N PHE A 49 -20.67 -9.39 7.10
CA PHE A 49 -21.79 -8.53 6.71
C PHE A 49 -22.36 -7.77 7.90
N THR A 50 -23.09 -6.68 7.61
CA THR A 50 -23.74 -5.83 8.62
C THR A 50 -24.56 -6.64 9.63
N SER A 51 -25.31 -7.65 9.17
CA SER A 51 -26.12 -8.55 10.02
C SER A 51 -25.31 -9.45 10.96
N GLU A 52 -24.03 -9.68 10.69
CA GLU A 52 -23.15 -10.50 11.53
C GLU A 52 -22.37 -9.67 12.55
N VAL A 53 -22.10 -8.40 12.24
CA VAL A 53 -21.14 -7.57 12.99
C VAL A 53 -21.80 -6.50 13.84
N VAL A 54 -22.90 -5.89 13.38
CA VAL A 54 -23.58 -4.84 14.15
C VAL A 54 -24.14 -5.45 15.43
N GLY A 55 -23.65 -4.99 16.58
CA GLY A 55 -24.02 -5.53 17.90
C GLY A 55 -23.22 -6.76 18.35
N SER A 56 -22.28 -7.26 17.54
CA SER A 56 -21.50 -8.46 17.83
C SER A 56 -20.03 -8.17 18.15
N SER A 57 -19.43 -8.95 19.04
CA SER A 57 -17.99 -8.88 19.32
C SER A 57 -17.11 -9.17 18.10
N ILE A 58 -17.66 -9.83 17.07
CA ILE A 58 -17.00 -10.05 15.77
C ILE A 58 -16.51 -8.71 15.17
N LEU A 59 -17.27 -7.62 15.35
CA LEU A 59 -16.91 -6.31 14.79
C LEU A 59 -15.56 -5.77 15.29
N ARG A 60 -15.08 -6.24 16.46
CA ARG A 60 -13.80 -5.80 17.01
C ARG A 60 -12.65 -6.18 16.09
N CYS A 61 -12.45 -7.48 15.85
CA CYS A 61 -11.23 -8.01 15.26
C CYS A 61 -11.46 -9.10 14.20
N ASN A 62 -12.68 -9.20 13.65
CA ASN A 62 -13.11 -10.23 12.72
C ASN A 62 -13.46 -11.58 13.36
N LYS A 63 -14.10 -12.43 12.55
CA LYS A 63 -14.59 -13.74 12.95
C LYS A 63 -13.44 -14.66 13.33
N GLY A 64 -13.52 -15.27 14.50
CA GLY A 64 -12.52 -16.24 14.98
C GLY A 64 -11.20 -15.65 15.47
N ALA A 65 -11.00 -14.33 15.40
CA ALA A 65 -9.83 -13.69 15.99
C ALA A 65 -9.92 -13.72 17.52
N GLN A 66 -8.89 -14.26 18.17
CA GLN A 66 -8.84 -14.47 19.63
C GLN A 66 -7.53 -13.92 20.23
N PRO A 67 -7.54 -13.53 21.51
CA PRO A 67 -6.31 -13.27 22.27
C PRO A 67 -5.42 -14.53 22.41
N GLY A 68 -4.14 -14.34 22.72
CA GLY A 68 -3.24 -15.38 23.26
C GLY A 68 -2.12 -15.82 22.33
N ASN A 69 -2.31 -15.77 21.01
CA ASN A 69 -1.43 -16.41 20.03
C ASN A 69 -0.79 -15.43 19.02
N THR A 70 -0.76 -14.14 19.33
CA THR A 70 -0.23 -13.10 18.42
C THR A 70 0.93 -12.37 19.08
N GLN A 71 2.00 -12.10 18.34
CA GLN A 71 3.12 -11.35 18.89
C GLN A 71 2.77 -9.86 18.99
N THR A 72 3.46 -9.14 19.88
CA THR A 72 3.29 -7.68 20.02
C THR A 72 4.46 -6.95 19.35
N TYR A 73 4.17 -6.06 18.41
CA TYR A 73 5.18 -5.24 17.74
C TYR A 73 5.41 -3.93 18.47
N THR A 74 6.66 -3.45 18.56
CA THR A 74 6.97 -2.17 19.22
C THR A 74 7.07 -1.04 18.21
N ALA A 75 6.41 0.09 18.51
CA ALA A 75 6.45 1.31 17.71
C ALA A 75 6.46 2.55 18.62
N ALA A 76 6.70 3.72 18.05
CA ALA A 76 6.71 5.01 18.74
C ALA A 76 5.73 6.01 18.10
N PRO A 77 5.24 7.01 18.84
CA PRO A 77 4.53 8.14 18.26
C PRO A 77 5.32 8.77 17.10
N GLY A 78 4.63 9.08 16.00
CA GLY A 78 5.24 9.56 14.75
C GLY A 78 5.58 8.48 13.73
N ASP A 79 5.64 7.21 14.13
CA ASP A 79 5.83 6.11 13.18
C ASP A 79 4.59 5.95 12.28
N ARG A 80 4.83 5.57 11.02
CA ARG A 80 3.80 5.19 10.06
C ARG A 80 3.56 3.69 10.14
N LEU A 81 2.34 3.30 10.50
CA LEU A 81 1.90 1.91 10.51
C LEU A 81 0.81 1.69 9.46
N ALA A 82 0.88 0.56 8.77
CA ALA A 82 -0.18 0.11 7.87
C ALA A 82 -0.47 -1.37 8.08
N LEU A 83 -1.70 -1.81 7.80
CA LEU A 83 -1.93 -3.20 7.43
C LEU A 83 -2.09 -3.29 5.92
N LYS A 84 -1.29 -4.18 5.31
CA LYS A 84 -1.29 -4.50 3.89
C LYS A 84 -2.13 -5.76 3.63
N LEU A 85 -2.81 -5.75 2.48
CA LEU A 85 -3.60 -6.87 2.01
C LEU A 85 -2.72 -8.09 1.67
N TRP A 86 -3.28 -9.27 1.94
CA TRP A 86 -2.68 -10.54 1.56
C TRP A 86 -2.51 -10.65 0.04
N TYR A 87 -1.53 -11.45 -0.39
CA TYR A 87 -1.26 -11.77 -1.80
C TYR A 87 -0.99 -10.55 -2.73
N ASN A 88 -0.65 -9.38 -2.19
CA ASN A 88 -0.52 -8.12 -2.94
C ASN A 88 -1.79 -7.74 -3.72
N GLU A 89 -2.96 -8.07 -3.16
CA GLU A 89 -4.23 -7.61 -3.68
C GLU A 89 -4.41 -6.09 -3.44
N PHE A 90 -5.42 -5.55 -4.10
CA PHE A 90 -5.85 -4.16 -3.94
C PHE A 90 -7.24 -4.11 -3.31
N ILE A 91 -7.55 -2.99 -2.66
CA ILE A 91 -8.90 -2.65 -2.24
C ILE A 91 -9.70 -2.37 -3.51
N GLU A 92 -10.55 -3.32 -3.90
CA GLU A 92 -11.40 -3.26 -5.10
C GLU A 92 -12.89 -3.11 -4.77
N HIS A 93 -13.20 -2.66 -3.56
CA HIS A 93 -14.53 -2.20 -3.20
C HIS A 93 -14.52 -0.70 -2.86
N PRO A 94 -15.51 0.07 -3.35
CA PRO A 94 -15.66 1.47 -2.98
C PRO A 94 -16.05 1.59 -1.51
N GLY A 95 -15.38 2.45 -0.76
CA GLY A 95 -15.76 2.75 0.61
C GLY A 95 -14.66 3.34 1.47
N PRO A 96 -14.99 3.72 2.72
CA PRO A 96 -14.05 4.36 3.61
C PRO A 96 -13.07 3.37 4.24
N GLY A 97 -11.94 3.90 4.73
CA GLY A 97 -10.99 3.19 5.56
C GLY A 97 -10.81 3.86 6.91
N PHE A 98 -10.63 3.07 7.99
CA PHE A 98 -10.49 3.56 9.36
C PHE A 98 -9.33 2.88 10.10
N VAL A 99 -8.80 3.57 11.10
CA VAL A 99 -7.96 2.95 12.14
C VAL A 99 -8.44 3.39 13.52
N TYR A 100 -8.63 2.42 14.40
CA TYR A 100 -8.97 2.62 15.81
C TYR A 100 -7.89 2.03 16.70
N MET A 101 -7.71 2.61 17.87
CA MET A 101 -6.79 2.12 18.89
C MET A 101 -7.55 1.90 20.19
N SER A 102 -7.20 0.84 20.92
CA SER A 102 -7.69 0.57 22.27
C SER A 102 -6.53 0.16 23.16
N LYS A 103 -6.32 0.91 24.24
CA LYS A 103 -5.26 0.62 25.22
C LYS A 103 -5.66 -0.62 26.02
N ALA A 104 -4.80 -1.63 26.04
CA ALA A 104 -5.01 -2.79 26.88
C ALA A 104 -4.83 -2.39 28.36
N PRO A 105 -5.71 -2.86 29.27
CA PRO A 105 -5.56 -2.62 30.71
C PRO A 105 -4.33 -3.35 31.31
N GLY A 106 -3.81 -4.35 30.60
CA GLY A 106 -2.61 -5.10 30.93
C GLY A 106 -1.92 -5.53 29.64
N SER A 107 -1.51 -6.81 29.53
CA SER A 107 -0.98 -7.32 28.27
C SER A 107 -2.05 -7.32 27.19
N VAL A 108 -1.71 -6.82 26.00
CA VAL A 108 -2.60 -6.90 24.84
C VAL A 108 -2.83 -8.35 24.42
N ASN A 109 -1.89 -9.26 24.71
CA ASN A 109 -2.02 -10.67 24.32
C ASN A 109 -3.19 -11.37 25.03
N SER A 110 -3.61 -10.91 26.22
CA SER A 110 -4.80 -11.43 26.93
C SER A 110 -6.04 -10.55 26.76
N TYR A 111 -5.95 -9.43 26.06
CA TYR A 111 -7.00 -8.43 25.96
C TYR A 111 -7.92 -8.67 24.75
N ASP A 112 -9.23 -8.79 24.95
CA ASP A 112 -10.24 -9.08 23.92
C ASP A 112 -10.78 -7.84 23.19
N GLY A 113 -10.33 -6.63 23.55
CA GLY A 113 -10.83 -5.39 22.97
C GLY A 113 -12.13 -4.85 23.59
N SER A 114 -12.52 -5.31 24.78
CA SER A 114 -13.75 -4.87 25.47
C SER A 114 -13.71 -3.47 26.12
N GLY A 115 -12.52 -2.89 26.23
CA GLY A 115 -12.30 -1.53 26.71
C GLY A 115 -12.72 -0.47 25.71
N ASP A 116 -12.20 0.74 25.91
CA ASP A 116 -12.55 1.89 25.09
C ASP A 116 -11.68 1.96 23.84
N TRP A 117 -12.31 2.38 22.75
CA TRP A 117 -11.67 2.61 21.45
C TRP A 117 -11.74 4.09 21.10
N PHE A 118 -10.72 4.58 20.42
CA PHE A 118 -10.72 5.91 19.81
C PHE A 118 -10.23 5.80 18.36
N LYS A 119 -10.79 6.63 17.48
CA LYS A 119 -10.41 6.67 16.08
C LYS A 119 -9.15 7.53 15.93
N VAL A 120 -8.14 7.03 15.22
CA VAL A 120 -6.88 7.77 14.95
C VAL A 120 -6.68 8.09 13.47
N TYR A 121 -7.48 7.47 12.61
CA TYR A 121 -7.45 7.71 11.18
C TYR A 121 -8.80 7.42 10.55
N GLU A 122 -9.14 8.20 9.54
CA GLU A 122 -10.17 7.86 8.57
C GLU A 122 -9.81 8.38 7.18
N SER A 123 -10.37 7.74 6.18
CA SER A 123 -10.32 8.17 4.79
C SER A 123 -11.66 7.89 4.14
N GLY A 124 -12.19 8.90 3.44
CA GLY A 124 -13.42 8.81 2.67
C GLY A 124 -13.13 9.04 1.18
N LEU A 125 -13.81 10.04 0.61
CA LEU A 125 -13.61 10.44 -0.78
C LEU A 125 -12.37 11.33 -0.94
N CYS A 126 -11.61 11.06 -1.99
CA CYS A 126 -10.56 11.92 -2.55
C CYS A 126 -11.06 12.64 -3.81
N GLY A 127 -12.10 12.12 -4.48
CA GLY A 127 -12.86 12.81 -5.50
C GLY A 127 -14.15 13.43 -4.94
N SER A 128 -15.06 13.84 -5.82
CA SER A 128 -16.32 14.47 -5.43
C SER A 128 -17.53 13.55 -5.56
N ASN A 129 -17.40 12.40 -6.23
CA ASN A 129 -18.52 11.53 -6.55
C ASN A 129 -18.45 10.17 -5.82
N PRO A 130 -19.24 9.96 -4.75
CA PRO A 130 -19.28 8.67 -4.03
C PRO A 130 -19.77 7.47 -4.86
N GLY A 131 -20.44 7.71 -6.00
CA GLY A 131 -20.85 6.68 -6.93
C GLY A 131 -19.70 6.13 -7.77
N ARG A 132 -18.59 6.88 -7.90
CA ARG A 132 -17.41 6.49 -8.68
C ARG A 132 -16.38 5.81 -7.78
N ASP A 133 -16.05 4.57 -8.09
CA ASP A 133 -15.16 3.76 -7.25
C ASP A 133 -13.78 4.41 -7.07
N ALA A 134 -13.22 4.98 -8.14
CA ALA A 134 -11.93 5.66 -8.13
C ALA A 134 -11.89 6.97 -7.33
N ASP A 135 -13.05 7.50 -6.91
CA ASP A 135 -13.10 8.70 -6.09
C ASP A 135 -12.90 8.38 -4.59
N TRP A 136 -12.91 7.11 -4.19
CA TRP A 136 -12.58 6.68 -2.83
C TRP A 136 -11.06 6.63 -2.62
N CYS A 137 -10.55 7.25 -1.56
CA CYS A 137 -9.11 7.32 -1.31
C CYS A 137 -8.46 5.94 -1.13
N THR A 138 -9.23 4.96 -0.68
CA THR A 138 -8.84 3.57 -0.47
C THR A 138 -8.80 2.76 -1.76
N TRP A 139 -9.45 3.23 -2.83
CA TRP A 139 -9.54 2.51 -4.09
C TRP A 139 -8.16 2.22 -4.68
N GLN A 140 -7.95 0.95 -5.06
CA GLN A 140 -6.69 0.47 -5.64
C GLN A 140 -5.47 0.72 -4.74
N LYS A 141 -5.68 0.85 -3.43
CA LYS A 141 -4.62 0.81 -2.43
C LYS A 141 -4.40 -0.62 -1.97
N ASP A 142 -3.16 -0.96 -1.67
CA ASP A 142 -2.81 -2.29 -1.16
C ASP A 142 -2.78 -2.34 0.37
N ARG A 143 -3.06 -1.22 1.04
CA ARG A 143 -3.00 -1.04 2.49
C ARG A 143 -3.80 0.17 2.94
N ILE A 144 -4.12 0.20 4.23
CA ILE A 144 -4.57 1.41 4.94
C ILE A 144 -3.45 1.80 5.91
N GLU A 145 -2.96 3.03 5.80
CA GLU A 145 -1.81 3.52 6.56
C GLU A 145 -2.17 4.76 7.35
N PHE A 146 -1.63 4.87 8.57
CA PHE A 146 -1.75 6.05 9.41
C PHE A 146 -0.42 6.35 10.11
N THR A 147 -0.31 7.56 10.67
CA THR A 147 0.80 7.93 11.55
C THR A 147 0.33 7.91 12.99
N ILE A 148 1.06 7.26 13.89
CA ILE A 148 0.72 7.24 15.32
C ILE A 148 0.75 8.69 15.84
N PRO A 149 -0.34 9.23 16.41
CA PRO A 149 -0.36 10.60 16.91
C PRO A 149 0.73 10.84 17.98
N GLN A 150 1.38 11.99 17.94
CA GLN A 150 2.51 12.32 18.84
C GLN A 150 2.16 12.19 20.32
N GLY A 151 0.94 12.58 20.71
CA GLY A 151 0.47 12.48 22.09
C GLY A 151 0.00 11.09 22.52
N THR A 152 0.15 10.04 21.70
CA THR A 152 -0.31 8.68 22.06
C THR A 152 0.40 8.19 23.33
N PRO A 153 -0.33 7.87 24.41
CA PRO A 153 0.30 7.39 25.63
C PRO A 153 1.05 6.07 25.44
N PRO A 154 2.16 5.85 26.17
CA PRO A 154 2.84 4.56 26.12
C PRO A 154 1.97 3.45 26.73
N GLY A 155 2.10 2.24 26.18
CA GLY A 155 1.35 1.06 26.61
C GLY A 155 1.14 0.05 25.49
N GLU A 156 0.50 -1.07 25.80
CA GLU A 156 0.10 -2.05 24.78
C GLU A 156 -1.31 -1.74 24.29
N TYR A 157 -1.50 -1.87 22.97
CA TYR A 157 -2.72 -1.48 22.28
C TYR A 157 -3.15 -2.59 21.32
N LEU A 158 -4.46 -2.79 21.26
CA LEU A 158 -5.08 -3.43 20.12
C LEU A 158 -5.37 -2.32 19.09
N VAL A 159 -4.83 -2.44 17.88
CA VAL A 159 -5.01 -1.45 16.81
C VAL A 159 -5.79 -2.11 15.67
N ARG A 160 -6.96 -1.56 15.36
CA ARG A 160 -7.95 -2.12 14.44
C ARG A 160 -7.94 -1.33 13.15
N TRP A 161 -7.60 -1.97 12.04
CA TRP A 161 -7.83 -1.43 10.69
C TRP A 161 -9.15 -1.93 10.18
N GLU A 162 -9.82 -1.10 9.38
CA GLU A 162 -11.09 -1.44 8.77
C GLU A 162 -11.25 -0.80 7.41
N HIS A 163 -11.85 -1.53 6.49
CA HIS A 163 -12.44 -1.03 5.27
C HIS A 163 -13.91 -1.46 5.19
N ILE A 164 -14.81 -0.54 4.83
CA ILE A 164 -16.24 -0.84 4.65
C ILE A 164 -16.59 -0.77 3.17
N GLY A 165 -16.80 -1.90 2.51
CA GLY A 165 -17.26 -1.96 1.13
C GLY A 165 -18.74 -1.60 0.99
N LEU A 166 -19.06 -0.56 0.21
CA LEU A 166 -20.40 0.04 0.10
C LEU A 166 -21.18 -0.37 -1.15
N HIS A 167 -20.62 -1.24 -2.00
CA HIS A 167 -21.28 -1.65 -3.25
C HIS A 167 -22.64 -2.36 -3.02
N GLU A 168 -22.88 -2.93 -1.84
CA GLU A 168 -24.19 -3.48 -1.43
C GLU A 168 -24.78 -2.79 -0.17
N GLY A 169 -24.29 -1.61 0.21
CA GLY A 169 -24.74 -0.89 1.40
C GLY A 169 -26.24 -0.59 1.40
N HIS A 170 -26.77 -0.13 0.26
CA HIS A 170 -28.19 0.17 0.03
C HIS A 170 -29.19 -0.97 0.28
N VAL A 171 -28.73 -2.23 0.29
CA VAL A 171 -29.56 -3.41 0.59
C VAL A 171 -29.21 -4.04 1.94
N GLY A 172 -28.58 -3.28 2.83
CA GLY A 172 -28.20 -3.73 4.18
C GLY A 172 -27.05 -4.73 4.19
N LYS A 173 -26.26 -4.80 3.11
CA LYS A 173 -25.14 -5.74 2.95
C LYS A 173 -23.80 -5.03 2.80
N ALA A 174 -23.60 -3.92 3.52
CA ALA A 174 -22.26 -3.34 3.61
C ALA A 174 -21.28 -4.39 4.16
N GLN A 175 -20.10 -4.44 3.55
CA GLN A 175 -19.10 -5.48 3.77
C GLN A 175 -17.96 -4.95 4.62
N PHE A 176 -17.71 -5.58 5.76
CA PHE A 176 -16.69 -5.19 6.71
C PHE A 176 -15.44 -6.07 6.56
N TYR A 177 -14.31 -5.42 6.28
CA TYR A 177 -12.98 -6.01 6.22
C TYR A 177 -12.16 -5.39 7.34
N MET A 178 -11.86 -6.13 8.40
CA MET A 178 -11.32 -5.55 9.62
C MET A 178 -10.40 -6.50 10.35
N GLU A 179 -9.25 -6.03 10.81
CA GLU A 179 -8.27 -6.87 11.48
C GLU A 179 -7.56 -6.08 12.59
N CYS A 180 -7.15 -6.78 13.64
CA CYS A 180 -6.50 -6.19 14.79
C CYS A 180 -5.04 -6.61 14.89
N ALA A 181 -4.15 -5.64 15.02
CA ALA A 181 -2.75 -5.86 15.36
C ALA A 181 -2.46 -5.57 16.84
N GLN A 182 -1.45 -6.24 17.38
CA GLN A 182 -0.95 -6.00 18.75
C GLN A 182 0.28 -5.09 18.69
N ILE A 183 0.15 -3.87 19.21
CA ILE A 183 1.20 -2.84 19.14
C ILE A 183 1.54 -2.34 20.55
N LYS A 184 2.82 -2.34 20.90
CA LYS A 184 3.35 -1.66 22.10
C LYS A 184 3.88 -0.29 21.69
N ILE A 185 3.22 0.76 22.19
CA ILE A 185 3.63 2.14 22.00
C ILE A 185 4.64 2.51 23.09
N THR A 186 5.78 3.03 22.66
CA THR A 186 6.86 3.54 23.52
C THR A 186 6.83 5.06 23.61
N GLY A 187 7.79 5.66 24.33
CA GLY A 187 7.90 7.12 24.47
C GLY A 187 7.12 7.67 25.66
N ASN A 188 6.83 8.96 25.61
CA ASN A 188 6.30 9.75 26.72
C ASN A 188 5.05 10.56 26.33
N GLY A 189 4.33 10.13 25.29
CA GLY A 189 3.07 10.78 24.92
C GLY A 189 2.13 10.87 26.12
N ASN A 190 1.50 12.03 26.30
CA ASN A 190 0.66 12.36 27.46
C ASN A 190 -0.70 12.93 27.05
N GLY A 191 -1.09 12.74 25.79
CA GLY A 191 -2.40 13.15 25.29
C GLY A 191 -3.51 12.31 25.91
N GLN A 192 -4.75 12.80 25.75
CA GLN A 192 -5.95 12.13 26.23
C GLN A 192 -6.77 11.65 25.02
N PRO A 193 -6.71 10.35 24.69
CA PRO A 193 -7.44 9.82 23.55
C PRO A 193 -8.95 10.01 23.66
N GLY A 194 -9.58 10.52 22.61
CA GLY A 194 -11.03 10.67 22.53
C GLY A 194 -11.50 11.33 21.23
N PRO A 195 -12.80 11.26 20.89
CA PRO A 195 -13.87 10.64 21.68
C PRO A 195 -13.74 9.12 21.83
N LEU A 196 -14.16 8.60 23.00
CA LEU A 196 -14.12 7.17 23.31
C LEU A 196 -15.44 6.50 22.92
N VAL A 197 -15.35 5.29 22.35
CA VAL A 197 -16.49 4.46 21.94
C VAL A 197 -16.27 2.99 22.29
N LYS A 198 -17.36 2.21 22.27
CA LYS A 198 -17.30 0.74 22.35
C LYS A 198 -17.42 0.12 20.96
N ILE A 199 -16.70 -0.98 20.75
CA ILE A 199 -16.88 -1.86 19.60
C ILE A 199 -17.21 -3.25 20.16
N PRO A 200 -18.41 -3.83 19.91
CA PRO A 200 -19.54 -3.25 19.20
C PRO A 200 -20.19 -2.07 19.93
N GLY A 201 -20.97 -1.27 19.21
CA GLY A 201 -21.67 -0.07 19.71
C GLY A 201 -21.39 1.19 18.90
N VAL A 202 -20.25 1.23 18.21
CA VAL A 202 -19.83 2.39 17.38
C VAL A 202 -20.67 2.59 16.12
N TYR A 203 -21.33 1.53 15.62
CA TYR A 203 -22.08 1.54 14.37
C TYR A 203 -23.50 1.02 14.54
N SER A 204 -24.40 1.56 13.73
CA SER A 204 -25.73 1.05 13.46
C SER A 204 -25.83 0.58 12.01
N ALA A 205 -26.64 -0.46 11.76
CA ALA A 205 -26.92 -0.93 10.41
C ALA A 205 -27.55 0.15 9.52
N ASN A 206 -28.22 1.14 10.14
CA ASN A 206 -28.90 2.24 9.46
C ASN A 206 -28.07 3.52 9.38
N ASP A 207 -26.80 3.50 9.81
CA ASP A 207 -25.96 4.69 9.68
C ASP A 207 -25.89 5.11 8.21
N PRO A 208 -26.00 6.41 7.90
CA PRO A 208 -26.03 6.88 6.51
C PRO A 208 -24.76 6.55 5.72
N GLY A 209 -23.63 6.37 6.42
CA GLY A 209 -22.36 5.93 5.86
C GLY A 209 -22.23 4.42 5.65
N ILE A 210 -23.13 3.60 6.22
CA ILE A 210 -23.14 2.13 6.16
C ILE A 210 -24.24 1.66 5.21
N ALA A 211 -25.49 2.10 5.41
CA ALA A 211 -26.63 1.83 4.51
C ALA A 211 -26.62 2.70 3.23
N TYR A 212 -25.43 3.12 2.79
CA TYR A 212 -25.27 4.11 1.73
C TYR A 212 -25.66 3.55 0.35
N ASN A 213 -26.41 4.34 -0.43
CA ASN A 213 -26.75 4.01 -1.81
C ASN A 213 -25.87 4.74 -2.82
N LYS A 214 -24.80 4.07 -3.24
CA LYS A 214 -23.88 4.58 -4.26
C LYS A 214 -24.37 4.45 -5.71
N TRP A 215 -25.49 3.77 -5.94
CA TRP A 215 -26.06 3.53 -7.28
C TRP A 215 -27.23 4.46 -7.59
N GLY A 216 -27.63 5.30 -6.64
CA GLY A 216 -28.70 6.26 -6.82
C GLY A 216 -28.36 7.32 -7.86
N THR A 217 -29.38 7.83 -8.55
CA THR A 217 -29.26 8.95 -9.52
C THR A 217 -29.06 10.29 -8.82
N ASN A 218 -29.57 10.44 -7.59
CA ASN A 218 -29.36 11.61 -6.73
C ASN A 218 -28.55 11.19 -5.50
N LEU A 219 -27.23 11.09 -5.67
CA LEU A 219 -26.32 10.67 -4.62
C LEU A 219 -26.30 11.66 -3.46
N LYS A 220 -26.59 11.18 -2.25
CA LYS A 220 -26.44 11.98 -1.03
C LYS A 220 -24.95 12.19 -0.73
N PRO A 221 -24.56 13.32 -0.11
CA PRO A 221 -23.21 13.47 0.45
C PRO A 221 -22.87 12.29 1.36
N TYR A 222 -21.63 11.81 1.28
CA TYR A 222 -21.19 10.71 2.12
C TYR A 222 -20.92 11.21 3.54
N VAL A 223 -21.48 10.53 4.54
CA VAL A 223 -21.31 10.84 5.96
C VAL A 223 -20.44 9.76 6.59
N MET A 224 -19.32 10.16 7.18
CA MET A 224 -18.39 9.23 7.84
C MET A 224 -19.06 8.60 9.09
N PRO A 225 -19.07 7.26 9.23
CA PRO A 225 -19.57 6.60 10.43
C PRO A 225 -18.57 6.66 11.59
N GLY A 226 -19.08 6.53 12.83
CA GLY A 226 -18.31 6.50 14.06
C GLY A 226 -17.83 7.88 14.56
N PRO A 227 -16.98 7.91 15.61
CA PRO A 227 -16.56 9.15 16.26
C PRO A 227 -15.59 9.97 15.39
N ALA A 228 -15.33 11.21 15.79
CA ALA A 228 -14.27 12.03 15.19
C ALA A 228 -12.87 11.42 15.40
N VAL A 229 -11.93 11.75 14.50
CA VAL A 229 -10.52 11.35 14.62
C VAL A 229 -9.84 12.13 15.75
N TRP A 230 -9.22 11.41 16.69
CA TRP A 230 -8.30 11.96 17.67
C TRP A 230 -6.95 12.28 17.03
N ARG A 231 -6.49 13.53 17.17
CA ARG A 231 -5.26 14.03 16.52
C ARG A 231 -4.04 14.12 17.45
N GLY A 232 -4.11 13.52 18.64
CA GLY A 232 -2.98 13.46 19.57
C GLY A 232 -2.95 14.56 20.64
N GLY A 233 -4.01 15.37 20.78
CA GLY A 233 -4.09 16.42 21.79
C GLY A 233 -4.58 15.92 23.16
N SER A 234 -4.36 16.71 24.21
CA SER A 234 -5.08 16.58 25.48
C SER A 234 -6.45 17.24 25.32
N SER A 235 -7.53 16.53 25.64
CA SER A 235 -8.87 17.11 25.56
C SER A 235 -9.03 18.24 26.59
N GLY A 236 -8.92 19.49 26.14
CA GLY A 236 -9.53 20.63 26.82
C GLY A 236 -11.04 20.54 26.69
N GLY A 237 -11.74 20.80 27.78
CA GLY A 237 -13.18 20.57 27.97
C GLY A 237 -14.11 21.19 26.92
N GLY A 238 -15.30 20.61 26.84
CA GLY A 238 -16.27 20.83 25.78
C GLY A 238 -16.90 22.22 25.69
N GLY A 239 -17.53 22.42 24.54
CA GLY A 239 -18.51 23.45 24.26
C GLY A 239 -19.39 22.95 23.12
N ASN A 240 -20.69 22.82 23.40
CA ASN A 240 -21.75 22.68 22.39
C ASN A 240 -21.57 23.72 21.28
N ASP A 241 -21.98 23.39 20.06
CA ASP A 241 -22.82 24.32 19.29
C ASP A 241 -23.57 23.58 18.17
N GLY A 242 -24.89 23.55 18.32
CA GLY A 242 -25.81 23.35 17.23
C GLY A 242 -26.26 24.72 16.70
N GLY A 243 -26.46 24.79 15.38
CA GLY A 243 -27.48 25.66 14.77
C GLY A 243 -27.13 27.13 14.51
N SER A 244 -26.80 27.39 13.24
CA SER A 244 -27.33 28.48 12.38
C SER A 244 -27.09 29.96 12.72
N GLY A 245 -26.56 30.72 11.74
CA GLY A 245 -26.91 32.14 11.54
C GLY A 245 -25.75 33.12 11.29
N GLY A 246 -25.48 33.38 10.01
CA GLY A 246 -25.06 34.63 9.36
C GLY A 246 -24.27 35.75 10.06
N GLY A 247 -23.27 36.28 9.34
CA GLY A 247 -22.80 37.66 9.46
C GLY A 247 -21.28 37.79 9.49
N GLY A 248 -20.70 38.54 8.56
CA GLY A 248 -19.25 38.60 8.34
C GLY A 248 -18.50 39.64 9.19
N GLY A 249 -17.18 39.66 9.03
CA GLY A 249 -16.29 40.68 9.63
C GLY A 249 -14.93 40.09 9.99
N GLY A 250 -13.90 40.41 9.19
CA GLY A 250 -12.55 39.88 9.32
C GLY A 250 -11.72 40.47 10.46
N GLY A 251 -10.57 39.84 10.72
CA GLY A 251 -9.52 40.32 11.63
C GLY A 251 -8.67 39.18 12.15
N GLY A 252 -7.44 39.05 11.65
CA GLY A 252 -6.58 37.88 11.88
C GLY A 252 -5.70 37.92 13.14
N GLY A 253 -4.95 36.84 13.33
CA GLY A 253 -3.69 36.83 14.08
C GLY A 253 -3.46 35.65 15.04
N GLY A 254 -2.58 34.73 14.62
CA GLY A 254 -1.71 33.90 15.49
C GLY A 254 -2.19 32.46 15.74
N GLY A 255 -1.49 31.38 15.40
CA GLY A 255 -0.11 31.22 14.93
C GLY A 255 0.19 29.75 14.60
N ALA A 256 -0.67 29.13 13.80
CA ALA A 256 -0.42 27.78 13.29
C ALA A 256 0.07 27.88 11.85
N THR A 257 1.25 27.34 11.57
CA THR A 257 1.80 27.21 10.22
C THR A 257 1.45 25.85 9.63
N ALA A 258 1.13 25.79 8.33
CA ALA A 258 0.81 24.54 7.64
C ALA A 258 2.05 23.62 7.58
N PRO A 259 1.93 22.32 7.95
CA PRO A 259 2.99 21.33 7.82
C PRO A 259 3.22 20.95 6.34
N LEU A 260 4.30 20.19 6.06
CA LEU A 260 4.61 19.71 4.70
C LEU A 260 3.43 18.86 4.18
N TYR A 261 2.98 19.15 2.95
CA TYR A 261 1.76 18.58 2.35
C TYR A 261 0.43 18.94 3.04
N GLY A 262 0.45 19.83 4.04
CA GLY A 262 -0.75 20.37 4.67
C GLY A 262 -1.46 21.39 3.79
N GLN A 263 -2.77 21.51 3.97
CA GLN A 263 -3.56 22.57 3.33
C GLN A 263 -3.15 23.94 3.89
N CYS A 264 -2.91 24.87 2.98
CA CYS A 264 -2.43 26.21 3.28
C CYS A 264 -3.27 27.31 2.61
N GLY A 265 -4.39 26.95 1.98
CA GLY A 265 -5.28 27.88 1.28
C GLY A 265 -6.43 27.19 0.55
N GLY A 266 -7.33 28.00 -0.04
CA GLY A 266 -8.54 27.57 -0.75
C GLY A 266 -9.79 28.37 -0.32
N GLN A 267 -10.80 28.52 -1.18
CA GLN A 267 -12.08 29.12 -0.81
C GLN A 267 -12.69 28.41 0.41
N GLY A 268 -13.10 29.18 1.41
CA GLY A 268 -13.67 28.66 2.66
C GLY A 268 -12.66 28.09 3.66
N TRP A 269 -11.35 28.08 3.35
CA TRP A 269 -10.31 27.64 4.28
C TRP A 269 -10.09 28.65 5.41
N THR A 270 -10.30 28.22 6.65
CA THR A 270 -10.09 29.04 7.86
C THR A 270 -8.84 28.63 8.65
N GLY A 271 -8.08 27.65 8.16
CA GLY A 271 -6.87 27.15 8.82
C GLY A 271 -5.59 27.92 8.45
N PRO A 272 -4.40 27.37 8.78
CA PRO A 272 -3.10 27.99 8.50
C PRO A 272 -2.96 28.49 7.05
N THR A 273 -2.62 29.75 6.87
CA THR A 273 -2.31 30.34 5.55
C THR A 273 -0.81 30.59 5.35
N LEU A 274 -0.03 30.48 6.43
CA LEU A 274 1.42 30.59 6.43
C LEU A 274 2.05 29.20 6.50
N CYS A 275 3.10 28.95 5.71
CA CYS A 275 3.82 27.69 5.72
C CYS A 275 4.94 27.71 6.77
N ALA A 276 5.16 26.60 7.47
CA ALA A 276 6.25 26.50 8.44
C ALA A 276 7.62 26.57 7.73
N GLN A 277 7.66 26.02 6.51
CA GLN A 277 8.77 25.93 5.57
C GLN A 277 8.18 25.74 4.14
N GLY A 278 8.88 26.11 3.06
CA GLY A 278 8.41 25.95 1.67
C GLY A 278 7.28 26.90 1.23
N THR A 279 6.71 26.69 0.03
CA THR A 279 5.68 27.58 -0.55
C THR A 279 4.31 26.90 -0.65
N CYS A 280 3.24 27.63 -0.33
CA CYS A 280 1.87 27.19 -0.57
C CYS A 280 1.56 27.22 -2.08
N LYS A 281 1.16 26.09 -2.66
CA LYS A 281 0.82 25.99 -4.08
C LYS A 281 -0.68 25.70 -4.25
N ALA A 282 -1.36 26.56 -5.01
CA ALA A 282 -2.75 26.35 -5.38
C ALA A 282 -2.87 25.13 -6.29
N SER A 283 -3.74 24.19 -5.91
CA SER A 283 -4.11 23.05 -6.74
C SER A 283 -5.42 23.31 -7.49
N ASN A 284 -6.35 24.00 -6.83
CA ASN A 284 -7.59 24.51 -7.42
C ASN A 284 -8.15 25.63 -6.52
N GLU A 285 -9.31 26.16 -6.90
CA GLU A 285 -10.01 27.27 -6.21
C GLU A 285 -10.29 26.99 -4.72
N TRP A 286 -10.45 25.73 -4.34
CA TRP A 286 -10.84 25.29 -2.99
C TRP A 286 -9.67 24.71 -2.18
N TYR A 287 -8.51 24.48 -2.81
CA TYR A 287 -7.42 23.74 -2.20
C TYR A 287 -6.04 24.20 -2.66
N SER A 288 -5.22 24.61 -1.70
CA SER A 288 -3.79 24.83 -1.85
C SER A 288 -3.04 23.96 -0.85
N HIS A 289 -1.98 23.28 -1.28
CA HIS A 289 -1.17 22.44 -0.41
C HIS A 289 0.31 22.82 -0.45
N ARG A 290 1.04 22.48 0.61
CA ARG A 290 2.49 22.69 0.69
C ARG A 290 3.24 21.62 -0.12
N LEU A 291 4.17 22.03 -0.97
CA LEU A 291 5.18 21.15 -1.58
C LEU A 291 6.58 21.47 -1.05
N GLU A 292 7.52 20.53 -1.20
CA GLU A 292 8.93 20.79 -0.86
C GLU A 292 9.51 21.85 -1.81
N GLU A 293 10.34 22.76 -1.28
CA GLU A 293 11.26 23.51 -2.12
C GLU A 293 12.37 22.57 -2.56
N VAL A 294 12.41 22.27 -3.86
CA VAL A 294 13.57 21.63 -4.47
C VAL A 294 14.71 22.65 -4.43
N ARG A 295 15.53 22.61 -3.37
CA ARG A 295 16.83 23.27 -3.40
C ARG A 295 17.71 22.48 -4.37
N ALA A 296 17.83 22.98 -5.59
CA ALA A 296 18.93 22.59 -6.44
C ALA A 296 20.22 23.03 -5.75
N THR A 297 20.90 22.10 -5.06
CA THR A 297 22.29 22.29 -4.66
C THR A 297 23.14 22.19 -5.91
N ALA A 298 23.18 23.26 -6.69
CA ALA A 298 24.18 23.44 -7.72
C ALA A 298 25.51 23.73 -7.00
N SER A 299 26.38 22.73 -6.93
CA SER A 299 27.81 22.99 -6.77
C SER A 299 28.30 23.60 -8.08
N LEU A 300 28.26 24.94 -8.17
CA LEU A 300 28.94 25.66 -9.24
C LEU A 300 30.31 26.05 -8.72
N GLY A 301 31.34 25.48 -9.34
CA GLY A 301 32.70 26.00 -9.26
C GLY A 301 32.69 27.46 -9.73
N ALA A 302 33.50 28.27 -9.08
CA ALA A 302 33.69 29.68 -9.39
C ALA A 302 33.91 29.90 -10.89
N TYR A 303 32.97 30.59 -11.54
CA TYR A 303 33.16 31.73 -12.46
C TYR A 303 31.74 32.27 -12.77
N ASP A 304 31.65 33.58 -12.98
CA ASP A 304 30.46 34.37 -13.34
C ASP A 304 29.55 34.87 -12.19
N ILE A 305 30.11 35.84 -11.48
CA ILE A 305 29.35 36.93 -10.84
C ILE A 305 29.03 37.95 -11.94
N ILE A 306 27.75 38.11 -12.27
CA ILE A 306 27.00 39.35 -12.60
C ILE A 306 25.62 38.91 -13.10
N ASP A 307 24.57 39.63 -12.68
CA ASP A 307 23.14 39.42 -12.96
C ASP A 307 22.36 38.40 -12.13
N LEU A 308 22.22 38.66 -10.82
CA LEU A 308 20.93 38.38 -10.13
C LEU A 308 20.77 39.19 -8.82
N LEU A 309 20.67 40.50 -8.94
CA LEU A 309 20.21 41.38 -7.87
C LEU A 309 19.12 42.28 -8.44
N HIS A 310 17.89 41.75 -8.53
CA HIS A 310 16.63 42.50 -8.52
C HIS A 310 15.46 41.51 -8.63
N PHE A 311 15.04 40.90 -7.51
CA PHE A 311 13.62 40.75 -7.16
C PHE A 311 13.47 40.03 -5.79
N VAL A 312 13.76 40.73 -4.70
CA VAL A 312 13.22 40.36 -3.38
C VAL A 312 12.66 41.61 -2.74
N ASN A 313 11.40 41.91 -3.05
CA ASN A 313 10.35 42.36 -2.12
C ASN A 313 9.20 42.97 -2.92
N SER A 314 8.03 42.31 -2.89
CA SER A 314 6.78 42.91 -2.41
C SER A 314 5.53 42.14 -2.89
N ARG A 315 4.58 42.05 -1.94
CA ARG A 315 3.12 41.80 -2.07
C ARG A 315 2.62 40.35 -2.08
N HIS A 316 2.18 39.99 -0.87
CA HIS A 316 0.92 39.29 -0.61
C HIS A 316 -0.22 39.79 -1.52
N HIS A 317 -0.86 38.90 -2.28
CA HIS A 317 -2.29 38.77 -2.59
C HIS A 317 -2.44 37.86 -3.84
N CYS A 318 -3.31 36.85 -3.77
CA CYS A 318 -3.62 35.98 -4.91
C CYS A 318 -4.76 36.60 -5.73
N GLN A 319 -4.50 37.01 -6.96
CA GLN A 319 -5.51 37.06 -8.03
C GLN A 319 -5.00 36.26 -9.23
N ALA A 320 -5.92 35.52 -9.85
CA ALA A 320 -5.64 34.62 -10.97
C ALA A 320 -5.53 35.41 -12.27
N GLU A 321 -4.44 35.22 -13.02
CA GLU A 321 -4.37 35.58 -14.43
C GLU A 321 -4.35 34.32 -15.28
N SER A 322 -5.21 34.29 -16.30
CA SER A 322 -5.29 33.23 -17.30
C SER A 322 -4.16 33.38 -18.32
N ILE A 323 -3.47 32.29 -18.64
CA ILE A 323 -2.45 32.27 -19.70
C ILE A 323 -2.99 31.50 -20.91
N ASN A 324 -2.98 32.18 -22.05
CA ASN A 324 -3.41 31.71 -23.37
C ASN A 324 -2.31 30.84 -24.02
N PRO A 325 -2.61 29.74 -24.73
CA PRO A 325 -1.61 28.77 -25.16
C PRO A 325 -1.09 29.08 -26.57
N HIS A 326 -0.16 30.02 -26.74
CA HIS A 326 0.51 30.18 -28.05
C HIS A 326 2.01 30.50 -28.07
N ASP A 327 2.72 30.58 -26.92
CA ASP A 327 4.17 30.83 -26.92
C ASP A 327 4.97 29.73 -26.22
N ALA A 328 5.22 28.62 -26.92
CA ALA A 328 6.20 27.61 -26.51
C ALA A 328 7.37 27.58 -27.49
N LYS A 329 8.50 28.23 -27.14
CA LYS A 329 9.81 28.01 -27.80
C LYS A 329 10.45 26.72 -27.25
N PRO A 330 11.22 25.98 -28.07
CA PRO A 330 11.72 24.66 -27.70
C PRO A 330 12.84 24.74 -26.65
N ARG A 331 12.64 24.07 -25.51
CA ARG A 331 13.66 23.92 -24.46
C ARG A 331 14.60 22.77 -24.83
N ARG A 332 15.89 23.08 -24.91
CA ARG A 332 17.00 22.15 -25.19
C ARG A 332 17.01 21.03 -24.14
N VAL A 333 16.89 19.78 -24.57
CA VAL A 333 16.97 18.59 -23.70
C VAL A 333 18.43 18.38 -23.32
N LEU A 334 18.79 18.67 -22.07
CA LEU A 334 20.04 18.21 -21.46
C LEU A 334 19.78 16.81 -20.91
N THR A 335 20.40 15.80 -21.53
CA THR A 335 20.44 14.43 -21.02
C THR A 335 21.36 14.37 -19.81
N ALA A 336 20.79 14.39 -18.61
CA ALA A 336 21.52 14.04 -17.39
C ALA A 336 21.66 12.51 -17.32
N THR A 337 22.88 12.01 -17.42
CA THR A 337 23.19 10.62 -17.09
C THR A 337 23.01 10.41 -15.60
N MET A 338 21.89 9.80 -15.20
CA MET A 338 21.68 9.35 -13.83
C MET A 338 22.66 8.22 -13.53
N SER A 339 23.61 8.45 -12.62
CA SER A 339 24.45 7.40 -12.06
C SER A 339 23.57 6.48 -11.21
N HIS A 340 23.17 5.34 -11.77
CA HIS A 340 22.44 4.30 -11.04
C HIS A 340 23.42 3.61 -10.08
N THR A 341 23.21 3.77 -8.79
CA THR A 341 23.94 3.03 -7.74
C THR A 341 23.14 1.75 -7.45
N SER A 342 23.78 0.59 -7.49
CA SER A 342 23.17 -0.71 -7.10
C SER A 342 22.29 -0.59 -5.86
N LEU A 343 21.03 -1.02 -5.99
CA LEU A 343 20.01 -0.96 -4.94
C LEU A 343 20.37 -1.73 -3.66
N MET A 344 21.31 -2.68 -3.75
CA MET A 344 21.79 -3.47 -2.63
C MET A 344 23.26 -3.22 -2.26
N LYS A 345 23.98 -2.31 -2.95
CA LYS A 345 25.29 -1.83 -2.47
C LYS A 345 25.09 -1.06 -1.17
N GLY A 346 25.38 -1.73 -0.06
CA GLY A 346 25.24 -1.19 1.30
C GLY A 346 24.18 -1.87 2.16
N ALA A 347 23.32 -2.73 1.59
CA ALA A 347 22.37 -3.51 2.40
C ALA A 347 23.12 -4.49 3.33
N PRO A 348 22.65 -4.71 4.58
CA PRO A 348 23.26 -5.71 5.47
C PRO A 348 23.33 -7.09 4.82
N TYR A 349 24.42 -7.82 5.08
CA TYR A 349 24.66 -9.15 4.50
C TYR A 349 23.45 -10.12 4.64
N PRO A 350 22.74 -10.19 5.80
CA PRO A 350 21.54 -11.02 5.92
C PRO A 350 20.40 -10.62 4.99
N THR A 351 20.24 -9.32 4.69
CA THR A 351 19.22 -8.82 3.77
C THR A 351 19.48 -9.31 2.35
N ARG A 352 20.75 -9.31 1.90
CA ARG A 352 21.15 -9.80 0.58
C ARG A 352 20.93 -11.31 0.45
N MET A 353 21.18 -12.07 1.52
CA MET A 353 21.04 -13.53 1.54
C MET A 353 19.61 -14.03 1.76
N SER A 354 18.67 -13.14 2.12
CA SER A 354 17.25 -13.49 2.30
C SER A 354 16.50 -13.77 0.98
N TYR A 355 17.07 -13.36 -0.16
CA TYR A 355 16.50 -13.63 -1.48
C TYR A 355 16.53 -15.11 -1.85
N SER A 356 15.38 -15.70 -2.18
CA SER A 356 15.30 -17.09 -2.65
C SER A 356 15.04 -17.16 -4.16
N ILE A 357 15.86 -17.94 -4.88
CA ILE A 357 15.66 -18.21 -6.30
C ILE A 357 14.47 -19.18 -6.46
N GLY A 358 13.26 -18.63 -6.56
CA GLY A 358 12.04 -19.39 -6.81
C GLY A 358 11.98 -20.04 -8.21
N ARG A 359 11.03 -20.98 -8.39
CA ARG A 359 10.80 -21.63 -9.70
C ARG A 359 10.09 -20.66 -10.64
N GLY A 360 10.67 -20.42 -11.83
CA GLY A 360 10.10 -19.54 -12.84
C GLY A 360 9.98 -18.10 -12.35
N GLU A 361 8.74 -17.60 -12.26
CA GLU A 361 8.37 -16.23 -11.87
C GLU A 361 8.11 -16.07 -10.36
N GLN A 362 8.27 -17.13 -9.55
CA GLN A 362 8.01 -17.06 -8.12
C GLN A 362 8.84 -15.95 -7.45
N GLY A 363 8.17 -15.12 -6.66
CA GLY A 363 8.76 -14.00 -5.92
C GLY A 363 8.93 -12.70 -6.71
N VAL A 364 8.61 -12.67 -8.02
CA VAL A 364 8.83 -11.50 -8.89
C VAL A 364 8.09 -10.23 -8.44
N LEU A 365 6.92 -10.39 -7.80
CA LEU A 365 6.11 -9.27 -7.31
C LEU A 365 6.22 -9.01 -5.80
N THR A 366 7.14 -9.69 -5.11
CA THR A 366 7.23 -9.66 -3.64
C THR A 366 8.57 -9.18 -3.10
N PHE A 367 9.63 -9.19 -3.90
CA PHE A 367 10.98 -8.88 -3.42
C PHE A 367 11.38 -7.42 -3.69
N GLU A 368 11.33 -6.60 -2.65
CA GLU A 368 11.73 -5.18 -2.66
C GLU A 368 13.26 -5.01 -2.49
N PRO A 369 13.86 -3.91 -2.98
CA PRO A 369 13.25 -2.79 -3.72
C PRO A 369 13.06 -3.05 -5.23
N TYR A 370 13.56 -4.19 -5.73
CA TYR A 370 13.57 -4.50 -7.17
C TYR A 370 12.18 -4.52 -7.79
N LYS A 371 11.16 -5.04 -7.08
CA LYS A 371 9.77 -4.96 -7.55
C LYS A 371 9.37 -3.51 -7.83
N SER A 372 9.57 -2.60 -6.89
CA SER A 372 9.17 -1.19 -7.04
C SER A 372 9.89 -0.50 -8.19
N GLU A 373 11.15 -0.88 -8.46
CA GLU A 373 11.91 -0.33 -9.58
C GLU A 373 11.52 -0.92 -10.95
N LEU A 374 11.27 -2.23 -11.00
CA LEU A 374 11.07 -2.96 -12.26
C LEU A 374 9.61 -3.02 -12.72
N LEU A 375 8.65 -2.99 -11.79
CA LEU A 375 7.22 -3.07 -12.11
C LEU A 375 6.73 -1.91 -13.00
N PRO A 376 7.14 -0.64 -12.81
CA PRO A 376 6.75 0.45 -13.70
C PRO A 376 7.21 0.27 -15.15
N LEU A 377 8.30 -0.48 -15.37
CA LEU A 377 8.84 -0.76 -16.70
C LEU A 377 8.07 -1.88 -17.40
N TRP A 378 7.29 -2.68 -16.67
CA TRP A 378 6.62 -3.86 -17.18
C TRP A 378 5.26 -3.54 -17.83
N ARG A 379 5.20 -3.63 -19.16
CA ARG A 379 4.00 -3.26 -19.95
C ARG A 379 3.91 -4.06 -21.25
N PHE A 380 2.71 -4.51 -21.61
CA PHE A 380 2.51 -5.33 -22.82
C PHE A 380 1.12 -5.14 -23.46
N ARG A 381 0.47 -3.99 -23.22
CA ARG A 381 -0.88 -3.71 -23.74
C ARG A 381 -0.91 -3.73 -25.27
N THR A 382 0.10 -3.16 -25.91
CA THR A 382 0.33 -3.16 -27.37
C THR A 382 1.68 -3.79 -27.68
N LEU A 383 1.94 -4.11 -28.95
CA LEU A 383 3.26 -4.58 -29.39
C LEU A 383 4.36 -3.54 -29.11
N ALA A 384 4.10 -2.26 -29.40
CA ALA A 384 5.04 -1.18 -29.11
C ALA A 384 5.36 -1.07 -27.61
N ALA A 385 4.35 -1.21 -26.75
CA ALA A 385 4.56 -1.23 -25.30
C ALA A 385 5.41 -2.44 -24.88
N ALA A 386 5.19 -3.62 -25.46
CA ALA A 386 6.00 -4.81 -25.18
C ALA A 386 7.46 -4.67 -25.63
N GLN A 387 7.71 -4.06 -26.80
CA GLN A 387 9.04 -3.75 -27.30
C GLN A 387 9.78 -2.79 -26.36
N GLN A 388 9.13 -1.68 -25.99
CA GLN A 388 9.73 -0.74 -25.05
C GLN A 388 9.95 -1.35 -23.67
N SER A 389 8.98 -2.13 -23.17
CA SER A 389 9.12 -2.82 -21.88
C SER A 389 10.30 -3.79 -21.85
N ALA A 390 10.46 -4.59 -22.91
CA ALA A 390 11.57 -5.51 -23.03
C ALA A 390 12.92 -4.78 -23.13
N ALA A 391 12.96 -3.64 -23.84
CA ALA A 391 14.15 -2.80 -23.93
C ALA A 391 14.52 -2.17 -22.58
N ASP A 392 13.58 -1.54 -21.88
CA ASP A 392 13.82 -0.91 -20.58
C ASP A 392 14.27 -1.95 -19.53
N LEU A 393 13.61 -3.12 -19.51
CA LEU A 393 13.99 -4.21 -18.62
C LEU A 393 15.36 -4.79 -19.01
N TRP A 394 15.69 -4.87 -20.30
CA TRP A 394 17.01 -5.28 -20.73
C TRP A 394 18.10 -4.30 -20.27
N GLU A 395 17.86 -3.00 -20.39
CA GLU A 395 18.78 -1.96 -19.90
C GLU A 395 18.99 -2.08 -18.38
N LYS A 396 17.92 -2.31 -17.61
CA LYS A 396 18.04 -2.58 -16.16
C LYS A 396 18.86 -3.84 -15.87
N PHE A 397 18.67 -4.90 -16.66
CA PHE A 397 19.42 -6.14 -16.50
C PHE A 397 20.93 -5.92 -16.70
N GLU A 398 21.32 -5.18 -17.74
CA GLU A 398 22.73 -4.82 -18.00
C GLU A 398 23.29 -3.88 -16.93
N ALA A 399 22.48 -2.92 -16.44
CA ALA A 399 22.87 -2.05 -15.35
C ALA A 399 23.17 -2.86 -14.07
N PHE A 400 22.31 -3.82 -13.71
CA PHE A 400 22.56 -4.70 -12.56
C PHE A 400 23.77 -5.61 -12.76
N ASP A 401 24.06 -6.06 -13.98
CA ASP A 401 25.26 -6.85 -14.25
C ASP A 401 26.55 -6.04 -14.02
N LYS A 402 26.58 -4.81 -14.54
CA LYS A 402 27.68 -3.87 -14.33
C LYS A 402 27.89 -3.55 -12.86
N ASP A 403 26.80 -3.52 -12.11
CA ASP A 403 26.77 -3.26 -10.66
C ASP A 403 27.07 -4.47 -9.79
N GLU A 404 27.26 -5.64 -10.40
CA GLU A 404 27.50 -6.91 -9.72
C GLU A 404 26.30 -7.42 -8.90
N ASP A 405 25.10 -6.96 -9.24
CA ASP A 405 23.87 -7.21 -8.51
C ASP A 405 23.10 -8.41 -9.09
N PHE A 406 23.45 -9.61 -8.62
CA PHE A 406 22.75 -10.83 -9.04
C PHE A 406 21.24 -10.79 -8.81
N VAL A 407 20.79 -10.24 -7.67
CA VAL A 407 19.37 -10.25 -7.30
C VAL A 407 18.58 -9.34 -8.23
N GLY A 408 19.12 -8.17 -8.57
CA GLY A 408 18.56 -7.28 -9.58
C GLY A 408 18.49 -7.95 -10.96
N MET A 409 19.54 -8.66 -11.36
CA MET A 409 19.53 -9.43 -12.62
C MET A 409 18.45 -10.52 -12.62
N ASP A 410 18.34 -11.33 -11.56
CA ASP A 410 17.33 -12.42 -11.52
C ASP A 410 15.90 -11.86 -11.45
N MET A 411 15.68 -10.79 -10.70
CA MET A 411 14.37 -10.11 -10.64
C MET A 411 13.97 -9.56 -12.01
N THR A 412 14.89 -8.89 -12.70
CA THR A 412 14.65 -8.36 -14.04
C THR A 412 14.35 -9.48 -15.04
N ARG A 413 15.11 -10.57 -15.02
CA ARG A 413 14.85 -11.78 -15.81
C ARG A 413 13.45 -12.36 -15.53
N LYS A 414 13.01 -12.37 -14.27
CA LYS A 414 11.66 -12.83 -13.89
C LYS A 414 10.55 -11.90 -14.40
N PHE A 415 10.74 -10.58 -14.40
CA PHE A 415 9.78 -9.64 -14.99
C PHE A 415 9.65 -9.86 -16.50
N ILE A 416 10.77 -10.09 -17.20
CA ILE A 416 10.77 -10.41 -18.63
C ILE A 416 10.05 -11.75 -18.87
N GLN A 417 10.29 -12.77 -18.05
CA GLN A 417 9.58 -14.06 -18.10
C GLN A 417 8.06 -13.88 -17.93
N MET A 418 7.65 -13.07 -16.95
CA MET A 418 6.25 -12.74 -16.70
C MET A 418 5.63 -12.02 -17.90
N GLY A 419 6.39 -11.16 -18.59
CA GLY A 419 5.96 -10.54 -19.86
C GLY A 419 5.63 -11.59 -20.91
N TYR A 420 6.49 -12.59 -21.09
CA TYR A 420 6.29 -13.70 -22.03
C TYR A 420 5.05 -14.53 -21.67
N THR A 421 4.95 -15.03 -20.45
CA THR A 421 3.86 -15.95 -20.06
C THR A 421 2.50 -15.26 -20.05
N ARG A 422 2.43 -13.99 -19.63
CA ARG A 422 1.20 -13.21 -19.61
C ARG A 422 0.73 -12.90 -21.03
N SER A 423 1.57 -12.33 -21.88
CA SER A 423 1.21 -12.03 -23.27
C SER A 423 0.82 -13.29 -24.05
N LYS A 424 1.56 -14.40 -23.89
CA LYS A 424 1.22 -15.69 -24.51
C LYS A 424 -0.15 -16.20 -24.06
N ARG A 425 -0.51 -16.01 -22.79
CA ARG A 425 -1.85 -16.35 -22.29
C ARG A 425 -2.95 -15.54 -22.96
N TYR A 426 -2.74 -14.24 -23.18
CA TYR A 426 -3.71 -13.39 -23.90
C TYR A 426 -3.78 -13.71 -25.39
N ALA A 427 -2.72 -14.24 -26.00
CA ALA A 427 -2.75 -14.77 -27.36
C ALA A 427 -3.51 -16.10 -27.45
N ASN A 428 -3.38 -16.95 -26.43
CA ASN A 428 -3.99 -18.28 -26.41
C ASN A 428 -5.48 -18.27 -26.01
N HIS A 429 -5.91 -17.29 -25.23
CA HIS A 429 -7.28 -17.21 -24.74
C HIS A 429 -7.85 -15.80 -24.91
N ALA A 430 -8.98 -15.68 -25.59
CA ALA A 430 -9.73 -14.43 -25.70
C ALA A 430 -10.04 -13.86 -24.30
N GLY A 431 -9.66 -12.59 -24.08
CA GLY A 431 -9.76 -11.94 -22.77
C GLY A 431 -8.75 -12.43 -21.71
N GLY A 432 -7.80 -13.30 -22.06
CA GLY A 432 -6.74 -13.78 -21.17
C GLY A 432 -7.19 -14.77 -20.10
N ARG A 433 -8.46 -15.19 -20.13
CA ARG A 433 -9.02 -16.19 -19.22
C ARG A 433 -8.69 -17.59 -19.72
N LYS A 434 -7.78 -18.27 -19.03
CA LYS A 434 -7.39 -19.65 -19.34
C LYS A 434 -8.38 -20.71 -18.83
N TYR A 435 -9.20 -20.40 -17.84
CA TYR A 435 -10.01 -21.40 -17.13
C TYR A 435 -11.50 -21.05 -17.14
N LYS A 436 -12.37 -22.06 -17.29
CA LYS A 436 -13.82 -21.94 -17.19
C LYS A 436 -14.19 -21.55 -15.75
N ARG A 437 -15.20 -20.68 -15.60
CA ARG A 437 -15.63 -20.16 -14.30
C ARG A 437 -16.11 -21.34 -13.43
N ARG A 438 -15.66 -21.40 -12.16
CA ARG A 438 -15.99 -22.41 -11.13
C ARG A 438 -15.33 -23.80 -11.26
N THR A 439 -15.12 -24.33 -12.47
CA THR A 439 -14.65 -25.73 -12.64
C THR A 439 -13.14 -25.90 -12.78
N ARG A 440 -12.38 -24.81 -12.97
CA ARG A 440 -10.93 -24.83 -13.28
C ARG A 440 -10.55 -25.64 -14.53
N GLU A 441 -11.53 -26.00 -15.36
CA GLU A 441 -11.26 -26.61 -16.66
C GLU A 441 -10.56 -25.61 -17.56
N VAL A 442 -9.48 -26.04 -18.23
CA VAL A 442 -8.79 -25.18 -19.20
C VAL A 442 -9.75 -24.93 -20.36
N LEU A 443 -10.00 -23.65 -20.64
CA LEU A 443 -10.75 -23.26 -21.83
C LEU A 443 -9.95 -23.65 -23.07
N PRO A 444 -10.62 -24.12 -24.14
CA PRO A 444 -9.97 -24.33 -25.41
C PRO A 444 -9.15 -23.10 -25.82
N LEU A 445 -8.03 -23.35 -26.49
CA LEU A 445 -7.28 -22.30 -27.12
C LEU A 445 -8.19 -21.60 -28.14
N SER A 446 -8.22 -20.28 -28.11
CA SER A 446 -8.96 -19.51 -29.10
C SER A 446 -8.31 -19.69 -30.47
N SER A 447 -9.08 -20.07 -31.48
CA SER A 447 -8.60 -20.19 -32.86
C SER A 447 -8.22 -18.80 -33.42
N ASP A 448 -9.07 -17.80 -33.20
CA ASP A 448 -8.79 -16.39 -33.49
C ASP A 448 -9.60 -15.45 -32.57
N HIS A 449 -9.08 -14.24 -32.30
CA HIS A 449 -9.76 -13.17 -31.57
C HIS A 449 -9.05 -11.83 -31.70
N ALA A 450 -9.77 -10.74 -31.43
CA ALA A 450 -9.23 -9.39 -31.44
C ALA A 450 -7.97 -9.27 -30.56
N GLY A 451 -6.86 -8.84 -31.17
CA GLY A 451 -5.57 -8.68 -30.50
C GLY A 451 -4.73 -9.96 -30.35
N LYS A 452 -5.20 -11.14 -30.80
CA LYS A 452 -4.43 -12.39 -30.70
C LYS A 452 -3.04 -12.29 -31.32
N ARG A 453 -2.96 -11.85 -32.58
CA ARG A 453 -1.70 -11.72 -33.33
C ARG A 453 -0.74 -10.74 -32.65
N GLU A 454 -1.27 -9.62 -32.14
CA GLU A 454 -0.48 -8.62 -31.43
C GLU A 454 0.07 -9.16 -30.10
N LYS A 455 -0.74 -9.93 -29.35
CA LYS A 455 -0.30 -10.58 -28.11
C LYS A 455 0.70 -11.70 -28.34
N GLU A 456 0.55 -12.44 -29.43
CA GLU A 456 1.54 -13.42 -29.87
C GLU A 456 2.87 -12.73 -30.16
N ALA A 457 2.86 -11.66 -30.97
CA ALA A 457 4.05 -10.88 -31.27
C ALA A 457 4.70 -10.30 -30.01
N ALA A 458 3.92 -9.75 -29.08
CA ALA A 458 4.41 -9.28 -27.78
C ALA A 458 5.06 -10.41 -26.98
N SER A 459 4.49 -11.63 -27.01
CA SER A 459 5.09 -12.78 -26.32
C SER A 459 6.44 -13.18 -26.90
N GLN A 460 6.59 -13.11 -28.22
CA GLN A 460 7.86 -13.40 -28.89
C GLN A 460 8.95 -12.37 -28.55
N VAL A 461 8.59 -11.10 -28.35
CA VAL A 461 9.51 -10.05 -27.89
C VAL A 461 10.08 -10.39 -26.51
N PHE A 462 9.22 -10.72 -25.55
CA PHE A 462 9.66 -11.10 -24.20
C PHE A 462 10.39 -12.45 -24.18
N LEU A 463 9.98 -13.42 -25.00
CA LEU A 463 10.65 -14.72 -25.09
C LEU A 463 12.12 -14.56 -25.52
N LYS A 464 12.37 -13.83 -26.60
CA LYS A 464 13.73 -13.55 -27.10
C LYS A 464 14.58 -12.85 -26.03
N THR A 465 14.02 -11.87 -25.34
CA THR A 465 14.73 -11.13 -24.29
C THR A 465 15.01 -12.02 -23.07
N TRP A 466 14.07 -12.89 -22.70
CA TRP A 466 14.23 -13.85 -21.60
C TRP A 466 15.31 -14.89 -21.90
N GLU A 467 15.34 -15.41 -23.12
CA GLU A 467 16.39 -16.32 -23.60
C GLU A 467 17.76 -15.64 -23.56
N ARG A 468 17.84 -14.37 -23.97
CA ARG A 468 19.06 -13.55 -23.86
C ARG A 468 19.53 -13.43 -22.40
N CYS A 469 18.65 -13.12 -21.46
CA CYS A 469 19.02 -13.07 -20.02
C CYS A 469 19.53 -14.42 -19.50
N ARG A 470 18.95 -15.54 -19.95
CA ARG A 470 19.36 -16.89 -19.50
C ARG A 470 20.70 -17.32 -20.10
N ALA A 471 20.98 -16.90 -21.33
CA ALA A 471 22.25 -17.16 -22.00
C ALA A 471 23.38 -16.22 -21.56
N HIS A 472 23.05 -15.15 -20.82
CA HIS A 472 24.03 -14.15 -20.38
C HIS A 472 25.08 -14.75 -19.43
N GLU A 473 26.35 -14.70 -19.81
CA GLU A 473 27.46 -15.32 -19.08
C GLU A 473 27.60 -14.75 -17.66
N GLY A 474 27.54 -13.42 -17.52
CA GLY A 474 27.60 -12.75 -16.21
C GLY A 474 26.48 -13.19 -15.27
N TYR A 475 25.28 -13.46 -15.81
CA TYR A 475 24.16 -13.94 -15.01
C TYR A 475 24.41 -15.36 -14.51
N GLN A 476 24.91 -16.25 -15.37
CA GLN A 476 25.20 -17.63 -15.03
C GLN A 476 26.30 -17.71 -13.96
N ALA A 477 27.38 -16.95 -14.13
CA ALA A 477 28.49 -16.89 -13.19
C ALA A 477 28.03 -16.36 -11.82
N ARG A 478 27.32 -15.22 -11.79
CA ARG A 478 26.83 -14.60 -10.55
C ARG A 478 25.77 -15.45 -9.84
N ARG A 479 24.91 -16.14 -10.60
CA ARG A 479 23.96 -17.11 -10.04
C ARG A 479 24.67 -18.24 -9.31
N ALA A 480 25.73 -18.78 -9.91
CA ALA A 480 26.52 -19.85 -9.30
C ALA A 480 27.22 -19.36 -8.02
N ALA A 481 27.79 -18.16 -8.05
CA ALA A 481 28.42 -17.52 -6.89
C ALA A 481 27.41 -17.29 -5.76
N PHE A 482 26.26 -16.69 -6.05
CA PHE A 482 25.20 -16.42 -5.08
C PHE A 482 24.70 -17.71 -4.41
N LEU A 483 24.45 -18.78 -5.19
CA LEU A 483 24.02 -20.07 -4.64
C LEU A 483 25.10 -20.74 -3.77
N LYS A 484 26.38 -20.47 -4.01
CA LYS A 484 27.45 -20.94 -3.13
C LYS A 484 27.44 -20.16 -1.81
N GLU A 485 27.42 -18.84 -1.89
CA GLU A 485 27.41 -17.92 -0.73
C GLU A 485 26.17 -18.14 0.16
N GLN A 486 24.99 -18.31 -0.45
CA GLN A 486 23.75 -18.56 0.28
C GLN A 486 23.78 -19.88 1.05
N ARG A 487 24.39 -20.94 0.49
CA ARG A 487 24.56 -22.23 1.21
C ARG A 487 25.50 -22.10 2.40
N GLU A 488 26.56 -21.31 2.27
CA GLU A 488 27.49 -21.04 3.38
C GLU A 488 26.82 -20.21 4.48
N TRP A 489 25.99 -19.23 4.11
CA TRP A 489 25.20 -18.45 5.05
C TRP A 489 24.19 -19.31 5.82
N GLN A 490 23.44 -20.18 5.14
CA GLN A 490 22.49 -21.10 5.77
C GLN A 490 23.16 -22.02 6.79
N LYS A 491 24.31 -22.61 6.44
CA LYS A 491 25.09 -23.45 7.37
C LYS A 491 25.49 -22.71 8.65
N LYS A 492 25.87 -21.44 8.55
CA LYS A 492 26.25 -20.62 9.73
C LYS A 492 25.07 -20.36 10.66
N GLN A 493 23.86 -20.17 10.11
CA GLN A 493 22.63 -20.02 10.89
C GLN A 493 22.30 -21.31 11.66
N ASP A 494 22.41 -22.46 11.00
CA ASP A 494 22.15 -23.77 11.63
C ASP A 494 23.13 -24.09 12.77
N THR A 495 24.38 -23.64 12.68
CA THR A 495 25.38 -23.83 13.75
C THR A 495 25.22 -22.87 14.93
N SER A 496 24.53 -21.75 14.77
CA SER A 496 24.26 -20.79 15.86
C SER A 496 23.02 -21.14 16.70
N ASP A 497 22.23 -22.11 16.25
CA ASP A 497 20.99 -22.55 16.89
C ASP A 497 21.17 -23.86 17.70
N THR A 498 22.28 -23.99 18.42
CA THR A 498 22.51 -25.10 19.36
C THR A 498 21.92 -24.78 20.73
N SER A 499 20.60 -24.74 20.83
CA SER A 499 19.87 -24.92 22.08
C SER A 499 19.54 -26.42 22.25
N PRO A 500 19.61 -27.02 23.44
CA PRO A 500 19.46 -28.48 23.59
C PRO A 500 18.04 -28.89 23.21
N LYS A 501 17.91 -29.69 22.15
CA LYS A 501 16.63 -30.31 21.79
C LYS A 501 16.23 -31.26 22.92
N SER A 502 15.14 -30.95 23.61
CA SER A 502 14.52 -31.85 24.58
C SER A 502 14.15 -33.18 23.89
N ASN A 503 14.73 -34.27 24.36
CA ASN A 503 14.36 -35.63 23.97
C ASN A 503 12.92 -35.92 24.42
N ASP A 504 11.95 -35.76 23.52
CA ASP A 504 10.62 -36.33 23.73
C ASP A 504 10.59 -37.76 23.20
N LYS A 505 10.46 -38.70 24.14
CA LYS A 505 10.39 -40.14 23.90
C LYS A 505 9.05 -40.43 23.23
N ARG A 506 9.13 -40.83 21.96
CA ARG A 506 8.00 -41.37 21.19
C ARG A 506 7.47 -42.64 21.88
N VAL A 507 6.38 -42.51 22.63
CA VAL A 507 5.56 -43.63 23.11
C VAL A 507 4.97 -44.34 21.90
N LYS A 508 5.35 -45.60 21.70
CA LYS A 508 4.68 -46.51 20.77
C LYS A 508 3.45 -47.08 21.48
N PHE A 509 2.27 -46.84 20.93
CA PHE A 509 1.11 -47.67 21.23
C PHE A 509 1.09 -48.84 20.23
N GLY A 510 0.97 -50.05 20.78
CA GLY A 510 0.79 -51.30 20.05
C GLY A 510 -0.66 -51.55 19.64
#